data_AF-A0A0F7HJW5-F1
#
_entry.id   AF-A0A0F7HJW5-F1
#
_cell.length_a   1.000
_cell.length_b   1.000
_cell.length_c   1.000
_cell.angle_alpha   90.00
_cell.angle_beta   90.00
_cell.angle_gamma   90.00
#
_symmetry.space_group_name_H-M   'P 1'
#
loop_
_entity.id
_entity.type
_entity.pdbx_description
1 polymer ?
#
loop_
_entity_poly.entity_id
_entity_poly.type
_entity_poly.pdbx_seq_one_letter_code
_entity_poly.pdbx_strand_id
1 'polypeptide(L)' 'MSENKTETFEEKMQTLEKIVRQLDEDEVSLEESLKLYQRGVELSSECDKILKNAELKVETLNRKDDEDE' A
#
# COMPACT_ATOMS: atom_id res chain seq x y z
N MET A 1 15.17 16.21 14.07
CA MET A 1 13.71 16.01 14.16
C MET A 1 13.36 14.96 13.13
N SER A 2 13.34 13.68 13.52
CA SER A 2 12.88 12.62 12.62
C SER A 2 11.40 12.42 12.89
N GLU A 3 10.57 13.16 12.19
CA GLU A 3 9.15 12.84 12.09
C GLU A 3 9.04 11.47 11.43
N ASN A 4 8.51 10.51 12.17
CA ASN A 4 8.23 9.17 11.69
C ASN A 4 7.07 9.27 10.69
N LYS A 5 7.39 9.67 9.45
CA LYS A 5 6.42 9.94 8.40
C LYS A 5 5.79 8.61 8.02
N THR A 6 4.56 8.37 8.48
CA THR A 6 3.75 7.27 7.98
C THR A 6 3.54 7.52 6.49
N GLU A 7 4.14 6.67 5.64
CA GLU A 7 3.98 6.79 4.19
C GLU A 7 2.48 6.73 3.83
N THR A 8 2.06 7.65 2.97
CA THR A 8 0.72 7.70 2.41
C THR A 8 0.48 6.53 1.46
N PHE A 9 -0.80 6.25 1.16
CA PHE A 9 -1.17 5.24 0.16
C PHE A 9 -0.48 5.49 -1.19
N GLU A 10 -0.43 6.74 -1.64
CA GLU A 10 0.19 7.14 -2.89
C GLU A 10 1.70 6.87 -2.90
N GLU A 11 2.41 7.21 -1.81
CA GLU A 11 3.84 6.93 -1.65
C GLU A 11 4.12 5.41 -1.66
N LYS A 12 3.25 4.61 -1.02
CA LYS A 12 3.35 3.14 -1.02
C LYS A 12 3.12 2.55 -2.40
N MET A 13 2.12 3.04 -3.13
CA MET A 13 1.82 2.60 -4.49
C MET A 13 2.97 2.94 -5.44
N GLN A 14 3.54 4.15 -5.35
CA GLN A 14 4.72 4.52 -6.13
C GLN A 14 5.93 3.63 -5.84
N THR A 15 6.09 3.21 -4.57
CA THR A 15 7.17 2.29 -4.19
C THR A 15 6.93 0.90 -4.76
N LEU A 16 5.68 0.40 -4.72
CA LEU A 16 5.31 -0.87 -5.32
C LEU A 16 5.55 -0.87 -6.84
N GLU A 17 5.19 0.19 -7.54
CA GLU A 17 5.47 0.35 -8.98
C GLU A 17 6.97 0.29 -9.28
N LYS A 18 7.81 0.93 -8.45
CA LYS A 18 9.27 0.88 -8.61
C LYS A 18 9.80 -0.53 -8.42
N ILE A 19 9.30 -1.25 -7.41
CA ILE A 19 9.69 -2.64 -7.15
C ILE A 19 9.34 -3.53 -8.35
N VAL A 20 8.14 -3.38 -8.91
CA VAL A 20 7.72 -4.13 -10.10
C VAL A 20 8.64 -3.83 -11.28
N ARG A 21 8.95 -2.55 -11.53
CA ARG A 21 9.89 -2.17 -12.61
C ARG A 21 11.28 -2.77 -12.41
N GLN A 22 11.79 -2.76 -11.17
CA GLN A 22 13.08 -3.38 -10.86
C GLN A 22 13.04 -4.90 -11.06
N LEU A 23 11.94 -5.57 -10.70
CA LEU A 23 11.80 -7.00 -10.93
C LEU A 23 11.73 -7.38 -12.42
N ASP A 24 11.31 -6.47 -13.28
CA ASP A 24 11.28 -6.64 -14.74
C ASP A 24 12.64 -6.35 -15.41
N GLU A 25 13.64 -5.82 -14.67
CA GLU A 25 14.98 -5.57 -15.21
C GLU A 25 15.80 -6.88 -15.27
N ASP A 26 16.37 -7.18 -16.44
CA ASP A 26 17.15 -8.40 -16.69
C ASP A 26 18.44 -8.54 -15.84
N GLU A 27 18.89 -7.46 -15.19
CA GLU A 27 20.12 -7.41 -14.39
C GLU A 27 19.91 -7.70 -12.90
N VAL A 28 18.67 -7.89 -12.43
CA VAL A 28 18.42 -8.14 -11.00
C VAL A 28 18.87 -9.55 -10.60
N SER A 29 19.71 -9.61 -9.57
CA SER A 29 20.16 -10.88 -9.01
C SER A 29 19.03 -11.62 -8.30
N LEU A 30 19.08 -12.96 -8.25
CA LEU A 30 18.07 -13.78 -7.58
C LEU A 30 17.83 -13.35 -6.11
N GLU A 31 18.89 -13.00 -5.39
CA GLU A 31 18.78 -12.55 -4.00
C GLU A 31 18.05 -11.22 -3.89
N GLU A 32 18.31 -10.28 -4.81
CA GLU A 32 17.58 -9.02 -4.90
C GLU A 32 16.14 -9.22 -5.34
N SER A 33 15.87 -10.11 -6.29
CA SER A 33 14.50 -10.45 -6.70
C SER A 33 13.68 -10.94 -5.50
N LEU A 34 14.26 -11.77 -4.64
CA LEU A 34 13.58 -12.27 -3.44
C LEU A 34 13.29 -11.14 -2.44
N LYS A 35 14.24 -10.23 -2.22
CA LYS A 35 14.05 -9.06 -1.33
C LYS A 35 12.98 -8.12 -1.87
N LEU A 36 13.04 -7.80 -3.16
CA LEU A 36 12.08 -6.95 -3.85
C LEU A 36 10.68 -7.56 -3.81
N TYR A 37 10.55 -8.86 -4.09
CA TYR A 37 9.29 -9.58 -4.01
C TYR A 37 8.70 -9.53 -2.60
N GLN A 38 9.49 -9.84 -1.58
CA GLN A 38 9.02 -9.80 -0.19
C GLN A 38 8.54 -8.40 0.21
N ARG A 39 9.30 -7.36 -0.18
CA ARG A 39 8.89 -5.98 0.05
C ARG A 39 7.61 -5.61 -0.71
N GLY A 40 7.46 -6.08 -1.94
CA GLY A 40 6.25 -5.88 -2.74
C GLY A 40 5.01 -6.50 -2.11
N VAL A 41 5.13 -7.73 -1.57
CA VAL A 41 4.04 -8.41 -0.85
C VAL A 41 3.64 -7.64 0.41
N GLU A 42 4.62 -7.16 1.19
CA GLU A 42 4.35 -6.34 2.38
C GLU A 42 3.61 -5.05 2.02
N LEU A 43 4.12 -4.30 1.03
CA LEU A 43 3.49 -3.05 0.57
C LEU A 43 2.08 -3.27 0.04
N SER A 44 1.86 -4.35 -0.71
CA SER A 44 0.53 -4.74 -1.20
C SER A 44 -0.45 -4.98 -0.03
N SER A 45 -0.01 -5.70 1.00
CA SER A 45 -0.83 -5.92 2.21
C SER A 45 -1.14 -4.63 2.96
N GLU A 46 -0.18 -3.71 3.03
CA GLU A 46 -0.40 -2.39 3.65
C GLU A 46 -1.41 -1.55 2.86
N CYS A 47 -1.32 -1.55 1.53
CA CYS A 47 -2.27 -0.87 0.66
C CYS A 47 -3.70 -1.41 0.84
N ASP A 48 -3.85 -2.74 0.87
CA ASP A 48 -5.14 -3.41 1.12
C ASP A 48 -5.76 -2.98 2.47
N LYS A 49 -4.94 -2.89 3.53
CA LYS A 49 -5.40 -2.40 4.84
C LYS A 49 -5.87 -0.95 4.78
N ILE A 50 -5.16 -0.09 4.06
CA ILE A 50 -5.55 1.32 3.93
C ILE A 50 -6.89 1.42 3.20
N LEU A 51 -7.06 0.67 2.10
CA LEU A 51 -8.30 0.66 1.33
C LEU A 51 -9.48 0.13 2.15
N LYS A 52 -9.31 -0.98 2.88
CA LYS A 52 -10.34 -1.52 3.78
C LYS A 52 -10.75 -0.53 4.86
N ASN A 53 -9.79 0.17 5.46
CA ASN A 53 -10.11 1.21 6.44
C ASN A 53 -10.87 2.39 5.83
N ALA A 54 -10.53 2.77 4.60
CA ALA A 54 -11.25 3.81 3.88
C ALA A 54 -12.69 3.38 3.56
N GLU A 55 -12.89 2.14 3.09
CA GLU A 55 -14.19 1.55 2.81
C GLU A 55 -15.08 1.50 4.05
N LEU A 56 -14.56 0.99 5.18
CA LEU A 56 -15.29 0.96 6.45
C LEU A 56 -15.71 2.36 6.92
N LYS A 57 -14.84 3.35 6.71
CA LYS A 57 -15.15 4.74 7.07
C LYS A 57 -16.29 5.30 6.21
N VAL A 58 -16.30 5.00 4.91
CA VAL A 58 -17.40 5.39 4.01
C VAL A 58 -18.70 4.68 4.40
N GLU A 59 -18.66 3.37 4.66
CA GLU A 59 -19.84 2.62 5.09
C GLU A 59 -20.44 3.18 6.39
N THR A 60 -19.58 3.53 7.36
CA THR A 60 -20.02 4.12 8.63
C THR A 60 -20.65 5.49 8.44
N LEU A 61 -20.18 6.29 7.49
CA LEU A 61 -20.79 7.59 7.18
C LEU A 61 -22.16 7.42 6.54
N ASN A 62 -22.28 6.56 5.54
CA ASN A 62 -23.56 6.29 4.87
C ASN A 62 -24.62 5.76 5.85
N ARG A 63 -24.24 4.84 6.75
CA ARG A 63 -25.16 4.30 7.77
C ARG A 63 -25.65 5.35 8.76
N LYS A 64 -24.84 6.37 9.08
CA LYS A 64 -25.26 7.46 9.94
C LYS A 64 -26.25 8.39 9.24
N ASP A 65 -26.01 8.68 7.96
CA ASP A 65 -26.92 9.49 7.15
C ASP A 65 -28.30 8.81 7.01
N ASP A 66 -28.37 7.47 6.98
CA ASP A 66 -29.61 6.69 6.96
C ASP A 66 -30.36 6.63 8.32
N GLU A 67 -29.67 6.84 9.45
CA GLU A 67 -30.26 6.80 10.81
C GLU A 67 -30.77 8.17 11.28
N ASP A 68 -30.36 9.26 10.62
CA ASP A 68 -30.73 10.64 10.93
C ASP A 68 -31.94 11.16 10.08
N GLU A 69 -32.53 10.33 9.21
CA GLU A 69 -33.85 10.53 8.55
C GLU A 69 -35.00 9.83 9.29
#